data_AF-A0A7X8TU93-F1
#
_entry.id   AF-A0A7X8TU93-F1
#
_cell.length_a   1.000
_cell.length_b   1.000
_cell.length_c   1.000
_cell.angle_alpha   90.00
_cell.angle_beta   90.00
_cell.angle_gamma   90.00
#
_symmetry.space_group_name_H-M   'P 1'
#
loop_
_entity.id
_entity.type
_entity.pdbx_description
1 polymer ?
#
loop_
_entity_poly.entity_id
_entity_poly.type
_entity_poly.pdbx_seq_one_letter_code
_entity_poly.pdbx_strand_id
1 'polypeptide(L)'
;MNESYIQAVLTDYLGTLATQLPQYNQTQQQEILDSIRALVMNPKPIAYGRPQEEVLADIREQIEDGGRAALFFQTAFANWYRRTEEPRVAHLHEYINLDLSNRHLFNEMMSLRDSGRFDDESLYQFEQYCLEKMGE
;
A
#
# COMPACT_ATOMS: atom_id res chain seq x y z
N MET A 1 12.39 -23.03 -16.58
CA MET A 1 11.86 -23.75 -15.40
C MET A 1 10.34 -23.76 -15.54
N ASN A 2 9.68 -24.91 -15.38
CA ASN A 2 8.24 -25.05 -15.65
C ASN A 2 7.43 -24.31 -14.56
N GLU A 3 6.51 -23.43 -14.97
CA GLU A 3 5.68 -22.62 -14.07
C GLU A 3 4.84 -23.47 -13.11
N SER A 4 4.31 -24.59 -13.58
CA SER A 4 3.56 -25.56 -12.76
C SER A 4 4.44 -26.19 -11.66
N TYR A 5 5.72 -26.41 -11.95
CA TYR A 5 6.67 -26.93 -10.96
C TYR A 5 6.97 -25.88 -9.87
N ILE A 6 7.15 -24.61 -10.26
CA ILE A 6 7.42 -23.52 -9.31
C ILE A 6 6.23 -23.35 -8.36
N GLN A 7 5.00 -23.37 -8.88
CA GLN A 7 3.79 -23.28 -8.06
C GLN A 7 3.64 -24.47 -7.10
N ALA A 8 3.91 -25.68 -7.56
CA ALA A 8 3.85 -26.88 -6.72
C ALA A 8 4.84 -26.79 -5.55
N VAL A 9 6.09 -26.40 -5.82
CA VAL A 9 7.14 -26.25 -4.80
C VAL A 9 6.81 -25.12 -3.82
N LEU A 10 6.32 -23.97 -4.31
CA LEU A 10 5.91 -22.87 -3.44
C LEU A 10 4.78 -23.28 -2.50
N THR A 11 3.79 -24.02 -3.01
CA THR A 11 2.65 -24.51 -2.22
C THR A 11 3.11 -25.45 -1.11
N ASP A 12 4.03 -26.36 -1.43
CA ASP A 12 4.61 -27.30 -0.46
C ASP A 12 5.38 -26.58 0.66
N TYR A 13 6.19 -25.57 0.30
CA TYR A 13 6.93 -24.76 1.27
C TYR A 13 6.01 -23.96 2.18
N LEU A 14 4.97 -23.33 1.63
CA LEU A 14 3.98 -22.59 2.43
C LEU A 14 3.18 -23.51 3.36
N GLY A 15 2.80 -24.70 2.89
CA GLY A 15 2.11 -25.70 3.72
C GLY A 15 2.98 -26.20 4.87
N THR A 16 4.26 -26.45 4.60
CA THR A 16 5.24 -26.84 5.63
C THR A 16 5.41 -25.73 6.66
N LEU A 17 5.58 -24.48 6.21
CA LEU A 17 5.74 -23.33 7.08
C LEU A 17 4.51 -23.08 7.96
N ALA A 18 3.29 -23.20 7.41
CA ALA A 18 2.05 -23.07 8.16
C ALA A 18 1.93 -24.11 9.29
N THR A 19 2.45 -25.32 9.07
CA THR A 19 2.45 -26.40 10.07
C THR A 19 3.49 -26.17 11.16
N GLN A 20 4.63 -25.57 10.81
CA GLN A 20 5.74 -25.33 11.73
C GLN A 20 5.60 -24.03 12.52
N LEU A 21 4.94 -23.01 11.97
CA LEU A 21 4.84 -21.68 12.57
C LEU A 21 4.36 -21.70 14.02
N PRO A 22 3.31 -22.46 14.41
CA PRO A 22 2.84 -22.50 15.80
C PRO A 22 3.82 -23.15 16.78
N GLN A 23 4.83 -23.88 16.28
CA GLN A 23 5.80 -24.61 17.11
C GLN A 23 6.97 -23.72 17.55
N TYR A 24 7.16 -22.57 16.91
CA TYR A 24 8.17 -21.58 17.30
C TYR A 24 7.71 -20.73 18.48
N ASN A 25 8.66 -20.09 19.16
CA ASN A 25 8.32 -19.09 20.16
C ASN A 25 7.82 -17.78 19.52
N GLN A 26 7.23 -16.89 20.31
CA GLN A 26 6.55 -15.68 19.82
C GLN A 26 7.50 -14.73 19.06
N THR A 27 8.75 -14.59 19.51
CA THR A 27 9.77 -13.78 18.81
C THR A 27 10.11 -14.36 17.45
N GLN A 28 10.34 -15.67 17.39
CA GLN A 28 10.64 -16.37 16.13
C GLN A 28 9.46 -16.35 15.16
N GLN A 29 8.23 -16.51 15.67
CA GLN A 29 7.02 -16.35 14.85
C GLN A 29 6.97 -14.96 14.23
N GLN A 30 7.25 -13.92 15.03
CA GLN A 30 7.26 -12.55 14.55
C GLN A 30 8.35 -12.30 13.49
N GLU A 31 9.58 -12.78 13.72
CA GLU A 31 10.69 -12.67 12.76
C GLU A 31 10.41 -13.38 11.43
N ILE A 32 9.80 -14.57 11.49
CA ILE A 32 9.38 -15.34 10.32
C ILE A 32 8.29 -14.58 9.56
N LEU A 33 7.27 -14.08 10.26
CA LEU A 33 6.20 -13.30 9.65
C LEU A 33 6.74 -12.00 9.03
N ASP A 34 7.67 -11.32 9.67
CA ASP A 34 8.31 -10.12 9.14
C ASP A 34 9.21 -10.42 7.93
N SER A 35 9.83 -11.60 7.87
CA SER A 35 10.63 -12.05 6.72
C SER A 35 9.76 -12.42 5.52
N ILE A 36 8.66 -13.15 5.75
CA ILE A 36 7.64 -13.42 4.71
C ILE A 36 7.07 -12.10 4.24
N ARG A 37 6.72 -11.22 5.18
CA ARG A 37 6.24 -9.87 4.88
C ARG A 37 7.28 -9.12 4.06
N ALA A 38 8.57 -9.14 4.38
CA ALA A 38 9.60 -8.49 3.57
C ALA A 38 9.73 -9.13 2.18
N LEU A 39 9.54 -10.44 2.02
CA LEU A 39 9.63 -11.12 0.72
C LEU A 39 8.39 -10.86 -0.17
N VAL A 40 7.21 -10.81 0.44
CA VAL A 40 5.93 -10.56 -0.26
C VAL A 40 5.69 -9.07 -0.47
N MET A 41 6.13 -8.24 0.48
CA MET A 41 5.91 -6.79 0.54
C MET A 41 7.13 -5.95 0.19
N ASN A 42 8.31 -6.54 -0.03
CA ASN A 42 9.37 -5.78 -0.71
C ASN A 42 8.76 -5.32 -2.02
N PRO A 43 8.66 -4.01 -2.26
CA PRO A 43 8.18 -3.51 -3.53
C PRO A 43 9.07 -4.16 -4.57
N LYS A 44 8.52 -5.07 -5.38
CA LYS A 44 9.16 -5.36 -6.66
C LYS A 44 9.32 -3.99 -7.29
N PRO A 45 10.52 -3.59 -7.74
CA PRO A 45 10.67 -2.33 -8.47
C PRO A 45 9.55 -2.31 -9.49
N ILE A 46 8.67 -1.31 -9.36
CA ILE A 46 7.45 -1.22 -10.15
C ILE A 46 7.92 -1.15 -11.60
N ALA A 47 7.91 -2.29 -12.29
CA ALA A 47 8.46 -2.42 -13.63
C ALA A 47 7.63 -1.59 -14.62
N TYR A 48 6.34 -1.42 -14.30
CA TYR A 48 5.38 -0.55 -14.94
C TYR A 48 4.41 -0.06 -13.86
N GLY A 49 4.35 1.24 -13.62
CA GLY A 49 3.33 1.82 -12.73
C GLY A 49 1.95 1.59 -13.33
N ARG A 50 0.98 1.20 -12.50
CA ARG A 50 -0.42 1.19 -12.92
C ARG A 50 -0.83 2.60 -13.38
N PRO A 51 -1.77 2.72 -14.33
CA PRO A 51 -2.29 4.01 -14.75
C PRO A 51 -2.77 4.82 -13.53
N GLN A 52 -2.50 6.13 -13.53
CA GLN A 52 -2.94 7.05 -12.48
C GLN A 52 -4.43 6.89 -12.18
N GLU A 53 -5.27 6.81 -13.21
CA GLU A 53 -6.72 6.69 -13.09
C GLU A 53 -7.13 5.48 -12.24
N GLU A 54 -6.45 4.35 -12.39
CA GLU A 54 -6.73 3.14 -11.60
C GLU A 54 -6.30 3.32 -10.14
N VAL A 55 -5.13 3.89 -9.90
CA VAL A 55 -4.64 4.14 -8.53
C VAL A 55 -5.56 5.12 -7.80
N LEU A 56 -6.02 6.17 -8.48
CA LEU A 56 -6.96 7.14 -7.91
C LEU A 56 -8.34 6.51 -7.66
N ALA A 57 -8.82 5.63 -8.55
CA ALA A 57 -10.08 4.93 -8.36
C ALA A 57 -10.06 4.04 -7.11
N ASP A 58 -8.99 3.26 -6.92
CA ASP A 58 -8.83 2.40 -5.75
C ASP A 58 -8.73 3.23 -4.46
N ILE A 59 -7.99 4.35 -4.47
CA ILE A 59 -7.93 5.26 -3.31
C ILE A 59 -9.32 5.83 -3.01
N ARG A 60 -10.09 6.19 -4.03
CA ARG A 60 -11.45 6.70 -3.87
C ARG A 60 -12.36 5.67 -3.20
N GLU A 61 -12.29 4.41 -3.62
CA GLU A 61 -13.03 3.31 -3.00
C GLU A 61 -12.71 3.22 -1.50
N GLN A 62 -11.43 3.24 -1.13
CA GLN A 62 -11.01 3.20 0.28
C GLN A 62 -11.47 4.42 1.09
N ILE A 63 -11.62 5.58 0.43
CA ILE A 63 -12.17 6.78 1.06
C ILE A 63 -13.69 6.66 1.28
N GLU A 64 -14.42 6.13 0.29
CA GLU A 64 -15.89 5.97 0.37
C GLU A 64 -16.31 4.85 1.33
N ASP A 65 -15.51 3.78 1.44
CA ASP A 65 -15.70 2.71 2.43
C ASP A 65 -15.55 3.20 3.88
N GLY A 66 -14.88 4.34 4.07
CA GLY A 66 -14.72 5.00 5.36
C GLY A 66 -13.71 4.33 6.29
N GLY A 67 -13.78 4.67 7.58
CA GLY A 67 -12.88 4.12 8.58
C GLY A 67 -11.46 4.68 8.51
N ARG A 68 -10.48 3.86 8.90
CA ARG A 68 -9.08 4.29 9.09
C ARG A 68 -8.35 4.54 7.77
N ALA A 69 -8.59 3.71 6.76
CA ALA A 69 -7.97 3.86 5.45
C ALA A 69 -8.41 5.18 4.79
N ALA A 70 -9.70 5.53 4.91
CA ALA A 70 -10.23 6.80 4.41
C ALA A 70 -9.49 8.02 4.98
N LEU A 71 -9.38 8.12 6.31
CA LEU A 71 -8.69 9.23 6.98
C LEU A 71 -7.21 9.31 6.58
N PHE A 72 -6.55 8.15 6.52
CA PHE A 72 -5.16 8.06 6.07
C PHE A 72 -5.00 8.58 4.64
N PHE A 73 -5.78 8.07 3.68
CA PHE A 73 -5.61 8.43 2.27
C PHE A 73 -5.98 9.88 1.98
N GLN A 74 -7.04 10.42 2.58
CA GLN A 74 -7.39 11.84 2.46
C GLN A 74 -6.21 12.75 2.86
N THR A 75 -5.56 12.44 3.98
CA THR A 75 -4.43 13.22 4.49
C THR A 75 -3.15 12.96 3.70
N ALA A 76 -2.84 11.69 3.45
CA ALA A 76 -1.60 11.27 2.81
C ALA A 76 -1.52 11.76 1.37
N PHE A 77 -2.64 11.68 0.63
CA PHE A 77 -2.71 12.17 -0.75
C PHE A 77 -2.50 13.68 -0.82
N ALA A 78 -3.22 14.45 -0.01
CA ALA A 78 -3.10 15.92 0.00
C ALA A 78 -1.68 16.39 0.34
N ASN A 79 -1.04 15.78 1.36
CA ASN A 79 0.35 16.07 1.72
C ASN A 79 1.32 15.72 0.59
N TRP A 80 1.16 14.54 -0.02
CA TRP A 80 2.01 14.07 -1.12
C TRP A 80 1.87 14.95 -2.37
N TYR A 81 0.66 15.40 -2.70
CA TYR A 81 0.40 16.26 -3.86
C TYR A 81 0.99 17.66 -3.65
N ARG A 82 0.77 18.28 -2.48
CA ARG A 82 1.26 19.65 -2.18
C ARG A 82 2.75 19.77 -1.93
N ARG A 83 3.44 18.66 -1.63
CA ARG A 83 4.85 18.66 -1.16
C ARG A 83 5.07 19.60 0.04
N THR A 84 4.12 19.62 0.97
CA THR A 84 4.19 20.49 2.14
C THR A 84 5.48 20.25 2.93
N GLU A 85 6.29 21.30 3.12
CA GLU A 85 7.53 21.27 3.93
C GLU A 85 7.24 20.87 5.39
N GLU A 86 6.06 21.23 5.89
CA GLU A 86 5.46 20.73 7.12
C GLU A 86 4.25 19.86 6.75
N PRO A 87 4.40 18.52 6.64
CA PRO A 87 3.28 17.63 6.38
C PRO A 87 2.23 17.79 7.48
N ARG A 88 0.95 17.53 7.18
CA ARG A 88 -0.03 17.24 8.24
C ARG A 88 0.33 15.90 8.86
N VAL A 89 1.33 15.91 9.77
CA VAL A 89 2.03 14.74 10.31
C VAL A 89 1.08 13.80 11.05
N ALA A 90 -0.05 14.33 11.56
CA ALA A 90 -0.96 13.65 12.47
C ALA A 90 -1.39 12.23 12.02
N HIS A 91 -1.51 11.98 10.70
CA HIS A 91 -2.05 10.70 10.20
C HIS A 91 -1.04 9.81 9.50
N LEU A 92 0.21 10.25 9.26
CA LEU A 92 1.24 9.38 8.66
C LEU A 92 1.65 8.23 9.59
N HIS A 93 1.57 8.43 10.91
CA HIS A 93 1.75 7.36 11.90
C HIS A 93 0.70 6.25 11.77
N GLU A 94 -0.44 6.49 11.11
CA GLU A 94 -1.47 5.48 10.88
C GLU A 94 -1.10 4.48 9.77
N TYR A 95 -0.01 4.70 9.03
CA TYR A 95 0.51 3.73 8.06
C TYR A 95 0.73 2.34 8.69
N ILE A 96 1.16 2.28 9.95
CA ILE A 96 1.34 1.02 10.68
C ILE A 96 0.01 0.30 10.97
N ASN A 97 -1.12 1.00 10.90
CA ASN A 97 -2.45 0.45 11.16
C ASN A 97 -3.21 0.05 9.90
N LEU A 98 -2.66 0.32 8.70
CA LEU A 98 -3.22 -0.14 7.44
C LEU A 98 -3.03 -1.66 7.26
N ASP A 99 -4.01 -2.30 6.62
CA ASP A 99 -3.85 -3.66 6.11
C ASP A 99 -2.85 -3.72 4.94
N LEU A 100 -2.56 -4.93 4.47
CA LEU A 100 -1.57 -5.15 3.42
C LEU A 100 -1.97 -4.54 2.07
N SER A 101 -3.26 -4.54 1.73
CA SER A 101 -3.76 -4.00 0.47
C SER A 101 -3.61 -2.48 0.45
N ASN A 102 -4.01 -1.82 1.55
CA ASN A 102 -3.93 -0.37 1.69
C ASN A 102 -2.48 0.16 1.75
N ARG A 103 -1.54 -0.61 2.31
CA ARG A 103 -0.11 -0.27 2.23
C ARG A 103 0.45 -0.42 0.82
N HIS A 104 0.01 -1.43 0.07
CA HIS A 104 0.41 -1.59 -1.32
C HIS A 104 -0.07 -0.40 -2.14
N LEU A 105 -1.36 -0.06 -2.03
CA LEU A 105 -1.97 1.09 -2.71
C LEU A 105 -1.28 2.42 -2.37
N PHE A 106 -0.88 2.62 -1.11
CA PHE A 106 -0.07 3.78 -0.73
C PHE A 106 1.28 3.83 -1.45
N ASN A 107 1.97 2.70 -1.62
CA ASN A 107 3.23 2.68 -2.37
C ASN A 107 3.01 2.97 -3.86
N GLU A 108 1.91 2.47 -4.46
CA GLU A 108 1.55 2.78 -5.84
C GLU A 108 1.31 4.29 -6.03
N MET A 109 0.60 4.91 -5.09
CA MET A 109 0.41 6.37 -5.04
C MET A 109 1.76 7.10 -4.99
N MET A 110 2.67 6.69 -4.10
CA MET A 110 3.98 7.33 -3.97
C MET A 110 4.78 7.28 -5.28
N SER A 111 4.68 6.19 -6.03
CA SER A 111 5.38 5.97 -7.29
C SER A 111 4.76 6.67 -8.50
N LEU A 112 3.58 7.29 -8.39
CA LEU A 112 2.97 8.04 -9.50
C LEU A 112 3.88 9.16 -10.00
N ARG A 113 4.63 9.83 -9.12
CA ARG A 113 5.60 10.87 -9.50
C ARG A 113 6.83 10.29 -10.21
N ASP A 114 7.29 9.13 -9.78
CA ASP A 114 8.46 8.46 -10.35
C ASP A 114 8.20 7.99 -11.80
N SER A 115 6.92 7.81 -12.17
CA SER A 115 6.50 7.47 -13.53
C SER A 115 6.76 8.58 -14.56
N GLY A 116 6.90 9.84 -14.12
CA GLY A 116 7.12 11.01 -14.99
C GLY A 116 6.02 11.32 -16.00
N ARG A 117 4.89 10.60 -15.97
CA ARG A 117 3.73 10.75 -16.87
C ARG A 117 2.45 10.70 -16.06
N PHE A 118 2.15 11.78 -15.34
CA PHE A 118 0.90 11.94 -14.60
C PHE A 118 0.12 13.15 -15.13
N ASP A 119 -1.20 13.07 -15.07
CA ASP A 119 -2.10 14.18 -15.38
C ASP A 119 -2.32 15.00 -14.10
N ASP A 120 -1.71 16.19 -14.05
CA ASP A 120 -1.73 17.06 -12.88
C ASP A 120 -3.14 17.59 -12.59
N GLU A 121 -3.97 17.81 -13.62
CA GLU A 121 -5.35 18.26 -13.45
C GLU A 121 -6.18 17.19 -12.72
N SER A 122 -6.06 15.92 -13.12
CA SER A 122 -6.72 14.82 -12.40
C SER A 122 -6.21 14.65 -10.97
N LEU A 123 -4.91 14.88 -10.70
CA LEU A 123 -4.38 14.85 -9.33
C LEU A 123 -4.93 16.02 -8.50
N TYR A 124 -5.02 17.21 -9.08
CA TYR A 124 -5.61 18.39 -8.45
C TYR A 124 -7.09 18.17 -8.10
N GLN A 125 -7.89 17.68 -9.05
CA GLN A 125 -9.29 17.36 -8.81
C GLN A 125 -9.46 16.31 -7.71
N PHE A 126 -8.57 15.32 -7.66
CA PHE A 126 -8.57 14.31 -6.61
C PHE A 126 -8.22 14.90 -5.24
N GLU A 127 -7.27 15.82 -5.18
CA GLU A 127 -6.95 16.56 -3.96
C GLU A 127 -8.17 17.35 -3.45
N GLN A 128 -8.87 18.07 -4.32
CA GLN A 128 -10.10 18.81 -3.94
C GLN A 128 -11.15 17.88 -3.34
N TYR A 129 -11.33 16.69 -3.94
CA TYR A 129 -12.18 15.64 -3.38
C TYR A 129 -11.72 15.18 -1.98
N CYS A 130 -10.42 14.99 -1.76
CA CYS A 130 -9.89 14.63 -0.44
C CYS A 130 -10.16 15.72 0.61
N LEU A 131 -9.98 17.00 0.25
CA LEU A 131 -10.23 18.14 1.15
C LEU A 131 -11.71 18.25 1.51
N GLU A 132 -12.59 18.12 0.52
CA GLU A 132 -14.04 18.12 0.72
C GLU A 132 -14.46 17.03 1.72
N LYS A 133 -13.91 15.81 1.60
CA LYS A 133 -14.18 14.70 2.52
C LYS A 133 -13.64 14.93 3.94
N MET A 134 -12.60 15.76 4.10
CA MET A 134 -12.09 16.18 5.40
C MET A 134 -12.88 17.37 6.00
N GLY A 135 -13.72 18.03 5.20
CA GLY A 135 -14.44 19.24 5.60
C GLY A 135 -13.61 20.52 5.52
N GLU A 136 -12.64 20.56 4.61
CA GLU A 136 -11.76 21.70 4.31
C GLU A 136 -11.94 22.23 2.89
#